data_AF-A0A645FB60-F1
#
_entry.id   AF-A0A645FB60-F1
#
_cell.length_a   1.000
_cell.length_b   1.000
_cell.length_c   1.000
_cell.angle_alpha   90.00
_cell.angle_beta   90.00
_cell.angle_gamma   90.00
#
_symmetry.space_group_name_H-M   'P 1'
#
loop_
_entity.id
_entity.type
_entity.pdbx_description
1 polymer ?
#
loop_
_entity_poly.entity_id
_entity_poly.type
_entity_poly.pdbx_seq_one_letter_code
_entity_poly.pdbx_strand_id
1 'polypeptide(L)'
;MFETVLWVDEPDVDWSITGLGDETNGLSYLEGKGLNYVNKIAMEATTQAHSDGGVPTLLFHFSRLDAHTFGYAVYFFMMACAMSAYLLGVNPFNQPGVETYKRNMYRLLTSDEEQN
;
A
#
# COMPACT_ATOMS: atom_id res chain seq x y z
N MET A 1 -15.64 3.19 4.07
CA MET A 1 -14.20 2.92 3.96
C MET A 1 -13.87 2.87 2.47
N PHE A 2 -12.68 3.29 2.04
CA PHE A 2 -12.28 3.37 0.62
C PHE A 2 -10.91 2.70 0.43
N GLU A 3 -10.52 2.47 -0.81
CA GLU A 3 -9.23 1.86 -1.17
C GLU A 3 -8.42 2.77 -2.08
N THR A 4 -7.10 2.76 -1.88
CA THR A 4 -6.14 3.41 -2.76
C THR A 4 -5.13 2.36 -3.21
N VAL A 5 -5.20 1.96 -4.49
CA VAL A 5 -4.33 0.99 -5.11
C VAL A 5 -3.12 1.70 -5.71
N LEU A 6 -1.92 1.19 -5.43
CA LEU A 6 -0.69 1.59 -6.13
C LEU A 6 -0.36 0.51 -7.16
N TRP A 7 -0.30 0.88 -8.43
CA TRP A 7 0.01 -0.03 -9.52
C TRP A 7 1.25 0.41 -10.29
N VAL A 8 2.07 -0.55 -10.68
CA VAL A 8 3.29 -0.36 -11.47
C VAL A 8 3.18 -1.21 -12.72
N ASP A 9 3.32 -0.62 -13.90
CA ASP A 9 3.21 -1.35 -15.15
C ASP A 9 4.38 -2.30 -15.41
N GLU A 10 5.61 -1.80 -15.27
CA GLU A 10 6.83 -2.51 -15.59
C GLU A 10 7.49 -3.05 -14.31
N PRO A 11 7.42 -4.36 -14.05
CA PRO A 11 8.22 -4.97 -12.99
C PRO A 11 9.68 -5.05 -13.44
N ASP A 12 10.61 -5.10 -12.48
CA ASP A 12 12.03 -5.34 -12.78
C ASP A 12 12.27 -6.73 -13.40
N VAL A 13 11.43 -7.70 -13.07
CA VAL A 13 11.46 -9.06 -13.61
C VAL A 13 10.03 -9.56 -13.79
N ASP A 14 9.70 -10.04 -14.99
CA ASP A 14 8.43 -10.73 -15.28
C ASP A 14 8.70 -12.19 -15.65
N TRP A 15 8.21 -13.12 -14.84
CA TRP A 15 8.38 -14.55 -15.06
C TRP A 15 7.22 -15.08 -15.88
N SER A 16 7.53 -15.85 -16.93
CA SER A 16 6.51 -16.61 -17.64
C SER A 16 6.12 -17.85 -16.84
N ILE A 17 4.82 -18.11 -16.76
CA ILE A 17 4.28 -19.32 -16.18
C ILE A 17 4.53 -20.46 -17.18
N THR A 18 5.28 -21.47 -16.76
CA THR A 18 5.63 -22.62 -17.61
C THR A 18 5.55 -23.92 -16.83
N GLY A 19 5.38 -25.03 -17.55
CA GLY A 19 5.49 -26.36 -16.96
C GLY A 19 4.25 -26.79 -16.19
N LEU A 20 3.07 -26.25 -16.52
CA LEU A 20 1.78 -26.68 -15.98
C LEU A 20 1.30 -28.02 -16.57
N GLY A 21 2.24 -28.94 -16.82
CA GLY A 21 2.12 -30.16 -17.64
C GLY A 21 1.15 -31.24 -17.14
N ASP A 22 0.11 -30.88 -16.40
CA ASP A 22 -1.00 -31.75 -16.04
C ASP A 22 -2.30 -30.92 -15.89
N GLU A 23 -3.33 -31.22 -16.69
CA GLU A 23 -4.61 -30.49 -16.71
C GLU A 23 -5.43 -30.63 -15.41
N THR A 24 -4.96 -31.47 -14.48
CA THR A 24 -5.63 -31.80 -13.21
C THR A 24 -5.79 -30.60 -12.26
N ASN A 25 -5.03 -29.53 -12.43
CA ASN A 25 -5.10 -28.33 -11.58
C ASN A 25 -5.98 -27.19 -12.14
N GLY A 26 -6.49 -27.31 -13.38
CA GLY A 26 -7.33 -26.27 -14.01
C GLY A 26 -6.63 -24.95 -14.35
N LEU A 27 -5.29 -24.90 -14.31
CA LEU A 27 -4.50 -23.67 -14.53
C LEU A 27 -3.85 -23.59 -15.91
N SER A 28 -4.05 -24.58 -16.78
CA SER A 28 -3.41 -24.66 -18.11
C SER A 28 -3.60 -23.41 -18.98
N TYR A 29 -4.69 -22.66 -18.79
CA TYR A 29 -4.94 -21.39 -19.47
C TYR A 29 -3.95 -20.27 -19.11
N LEU A 30 -3.15 -20.45 -18.06
CA LEU A 30 -2.10 -19.52 -17.63
C LEU A 30 -0.73 -19.83 -18.27
N GLU A 31 -0.56 -20.99 -18.91
CA GLU A 31 0.71 -21.37 -19.55
C GLU A 31 1.15 -20.32 -20.58
N GLY A 32 2.42 -19.92 -20.51
CA GLY A 32 3.02 -18.90 -21.36
C GLY A 32 2.65 -17.46 -21.02
N LYS A 33 1.78 -17.21 -20.03
CA LYS A 33 1.47 -15.85 -19.57
C LYS A 33 2.53 -15.34 -18.59
N GLY A 34 2.83 -14.05 -18.65
CA GLY A 34 3.64 -13.38 -17.65
C GLY A 34 2.91 -13.29 -16.30
N LEU A 35 3.66 -13.40 -15.21
CA LEU A 35 3.11 -13.26 -13.86
C LEU A 35 2.56 -11.84 -13.65
N ASN A 36 3.20 -10.82 -14.22
CA ASN A 36 2.70 -9.45 -14.19
C ASN A 36 1.35 -9.30 -14.89
N TYR A 37 1.15 -9.99 -16.01
CA TYR A 37 -0.14 -10.02 -16.71
C TYR A 37 -1.23 -10.60 -15.80
N VAL A 38 -0.97 -11.74 -15.15
CA VAL A 38 -1.94 -12.37 -14.24
C VAL A 38 -2.23 -11.45 -13.05
N ASN A 39 -1.19 -10.84 -12.47
CA ASN A 39 -1.33 -9.90 -11.36
C ASN A 39 -2.12 -8.65 -11.75
N LYS A 40 -1.94 -8.12 -12.97
CA LYS A 40 -2.71 -7.00 -13.49
C LYS A 40 -4.19 -7.33 -13.58
N ILE A 41 -4.53 -8.48 -14.16
CA ILE A 41 -5.92 -8.94 -14.25
C ILE A 41 -6.51 -9.15 -12.85
N ALA A 42 -5.74 -9.69 -11.90
CA ALA A 42 -6.19 -9.84 -10.52
C ALA A 42 -6.49 -8.49 -9.85
N MET A 43 -5.61 -7.50 -10.03
CA MET A 43 -5.80 -6.14 -9.54
C MET A 43 -7.04 -5.49 -10.16
N GLU A 44 -7.21 -5.57 -11.48
CA GLU A 44 -8.36 -5.00 -12.20
C GLU A 44 -9.68 -5.66 -11.74
N ALA A 45 -9.72 -6.99 -11.69
CA ALA A 45 -10.90 -7.74 -11.27
C ALA A 45 -11.29 -7.45 -9.81
N THR A 46 -10.32 -7.37 -8.91
CA THR A 46 -10.56 -7.05 -7.50
C THR A 46 -11.05 -5.61 -7.34
N THR A 47 -10.40 -4.66 -8.01
CA THR A 47 -10.80 -3.24 -7.99
C THR A 47 -12.23 -3.06 -8.50
N GLN A 48 -12.60 -3.77 -9.57
CA GLN A 48 -13.94 -3.75 -10.11
C GLN A 48 -14.96 -4.35 -9.13
N ALA A 49 -14.67 -5.52 -8.57
CA ALA A 49 -15.56 -6.19 -7.61
C ALA A 49 -15.82 -5.33 -6.36
N HIS A 50 -14.78 -4.66 -5.84
CA HIS A 50 -14.92 -3.76 -4.68
C HIS A 50 -15.70 -2.50 -5.03
N SER A 51 -15.45 -1.91 -6.20
CA SER A 51 -16.20 -0.75 -6.70
C SER A 51 -17.69 -1.09 -6.86
N ASP A 52 -18.02 -2.24 -7.45
CA ASP A 52 -19.40 -2.73 -7.60
C ASP A 52 -20.06 -3.02 -6.24
N GLY A 53 -19.26 -3.43 -5.26
CA GLY A 53 -19.66 -3.58 -3.86
C GLY A 53 -19.86 -2.26 -3.09
N GLY A 54 -19.65 -1.10 -3.74
CA GLY A 54 -19.84 0.22 -3.15
C GLY A 54 -18.63 0.75 -2.37
N VAL A 55 -17.46 0.14 -2.53
CA VAL A 55 -16.19 0.65 -1.96
C VAL A 55 -15.55 1.61 -2.98
N PRO A 56 -15.41 2.90 -2.68
CA PRO A 56 -14.71 3.82 -3.58
C PRO A 56 -13.24 3.39 -3.74
N THR A 57 -12.77 3.32 -4.98
CA THR A 57 -11.41 2.91 -5.33
C THR A 57 -10.67 4.03 -6.07
N LEU A 58 -9.44 4.30 -5.65
CA LEU A 58 -8.51 5.23 -6.28
C LEU A 58 -7.31 4.45 -6.82
N LEU A 59 -6.89 4.71 -8.05
CA LEU A 59 -5.73 4.06 -8.64
C LEU A 59 -4.61 5.09 -8.86
N PHE A 60 -3.47 4.86 -8.21
CA PHE A 60 -2.21 5.54 -8.48
C PHE A 60 -1.36 4.67 -9.39
N HIS A 61 -1.10 5.18 -10.57
CA HIS A 61 -0.44 4.47 -11.64
C HIS A 61 0.99 4.98 -11.83
N PHE A 62 1.95 4.06 -11.90
CA PHE A 62 3.36 4.31 -12.11
C PHE A 62 3.87 3.47 -13.28
N SER A 63 4.72 4.04 -14.13
CA SER A 63 5.29 3.29 -15.26
C SER A 63 6.26 2.21 -14.77
N ARG A 64 7.14 2.53 -13.82
CA ARG A 64 8.17 1.63 -13.29
C ARG A 64 8.56 2.01 -11.86
N LEU A 65 9.18 1.09 -11.13
CA LEU A 65 9.79 1.40 -9.82
C LEU A 65 11.26 1.72 -9.97
N ASP A 66 11.57 3.02 -9.98
CA ASP A 66 12.95 3.51 -9.93
C ASP A 66 13.07 4.67 -8.94
N ALA A 67 14.30 5.15 -8.72
CA ALA A 67 14.58 6.23 -7.79
C ALA A 67 13.83 7.53 -8.15
N HIS A 68 13.62 7.79 -9.45
CA HIS A 68 12.90 8.96 -9.92
C HIS A 68 11.41 8.87 -9.54
N THR A 69 10.77 7.76 -9.86
CA THR A 69 9.36 7.50 -9.56
C THR A 69 9.11 7.44 -8.06
N PHE A 70 10.03 6.83 -7.31
CA PHE A 70 9.98 6.82 -5.86
C PHE A 70 10.03 8.24 -5.27
N GLY A 71 10.99 9.06 -5.72
CA GLY A 71 11.10 10.46 -5.27
C GLY A 71 9.83 11.25 -5.56
N TYR A 72 9.25 11.07 -6.75
CA TYR A 72 7.98 11.69 -7.12
C TYR A 72 6.83 11.24 -6.21
N ALA A 73 6.68 9.94 -5.98
CA ALA A 73 5.63 9.38 -5.14
C ALA A 73 5.74 9.87 -3.68
N VAL A 74 6.95 9.90 -3.13
CA VAL A 74 7.21 10.42 -1.78
C VAL A 74 6.76 11.88 -1.67
N TYR A 75 7.20 12.74 -2.60
CA TYR A 75 6.85 14.15 -2.56
C TYR A 75 5.35 14.38 -2.77
N PHE A 76 4.74 13.64 -3.70
CA PHE A 76 3.30 13.65 -3.94
C PHE A 76 2.52 13.33 -2.66
N PHE A 77 2.84 12.23 -1.97
CA PHE A 77 2.11 11.83 -0.76
C PHE A 77 2.36 12.77 0.42
N MET A 78 3.56 13.34 0.56
CA MET A 78 3.83 14.37 1.57
C MET A 78 2.95 15.62 1.35
N MET A 79 2.87 16.09 0.11
CA MET A 79 1.99 17.22 -0.24
C MET A 79 0.51 16.87 -0.03
N ALA A 80 0.06 15.71 -0.51
CA ALA A 80 -1.32 15.26 -0.35
C ALA A 80 -1.72 15.14 1.13
N CYS A 81 -0.81 14.63 1.99
CA CYS A 81 -1.02 14.56 3.42
C CYS A 81 -1.17 15.95 4.06
N ALA A 82 -0.27 16.89 3.73
CA ALA A 82 -0.35 18.25 4.24
C ALA A 82 -1.66 18.95 3.82
N MET A 83 -2.05 18.82 2.55
CA MET A 83 -3.31 19.38 2.04
C MET A 83 -4.51 18.73 2.73
N SER A 84 -4.52 17.41 2.90
CA SER A 84 -5.59 16.68 3.58
C SER A 84 -5.75 17.11 5.04
N ALA A 85 -4.64 17.28 5.78
CA ALA A 85 -4.66 17.79 7.15
C ALA A 85 -5.27 19.19 7.24
N TYR A 86 -4.90 20.10 6.34
CA TYR A 86 -5.50 21.43 6.29
C TYR A 86 -6.99 21.39 5.95
N LEU A 87 -7.42 20.52 5.01
CA LEU A 87 -8.84 20.31 4.71
C LEU A 87 -9.62 19.77 5.91
N LEU A 88 -8.97 18.95 6.75
CA LEU A 88 -9.53 18.42 7.99
C LEU A 88 -9.49 19.44 9.15
N GLY A 89 -8.84 20.59 8.97
CA GLY A 89 -8.71 21.63 10.01
C GLY A 89 -7.72 21.29 11.12
N VAL A 90 -6.75 20.39 10.87
CA VAL A 90 -5.70 20.02 11.81
C VAL A 90 -4.33 20.52 11.36
N ASN A 91 -3.37 20.61 12.28
CA ASN A 91 -2.00 20.99 11.95
C ASN A 91 -1.22 19.75 11.45
N PRO A 92 -0.78 19.69 10.18
CA PRO A 92 -0.04 18.54 9.65
C PRO A 92 1.36 18.34 10.25
N PHE A 93 1.90 19.34 10.96
CA PHE A 93 3.30 19.38 11.36
C PHE A 93 3.50 19.30 12.87
N ASN A 94 2.52 18.77 13.61
CA ASN A 94 2.66 18.51 15.05
C ASN A 94 2.16 17.12 15.44
N GLN A 95 2.51 16.69 16.66
CA GLN A 95 2.19 15.35 17.17
C GLN A 95 2.01 15.32 18.70
N PRO A 96 1.11 16.14 19.29
CA PRO A 96 1.01 16.27 20.76
C PRO A 96 0.64 14.96 21.48
N GLY A 97 -0.07 14.05 20.82
CA GLY A 97 -0.54 12.80 21.43
C GLY A 97 0.58 11.84 21.87
N VAL A 98 1.75 11.89 21.22
CA VAL A 98 2.86 10.96 21.52
C VAL A 98 3.48 11.22 22.90
N GLU A 99 3.38 12.45 23.41
CA GLU A 99 3.98 12.81 24.69
C GLU A 99 3.23 12.19 25.88
N THR A 100 1.94 11.87 25.71
CA THR A 100 1.16 11.22 26.75
C THR A 100 1.67 9.82 27.07
N TYR A 101 1.88 8.97 26.06
CA TYR A 101 2.37 7.62 26.32
C TYR A 101 3.83 7.63 26.80
N LYS A 102 4.66 8.56 26.31
CA LYS A 102 6.05 8.74 26.79
C LYS A 102 6.10 9.04 28.28
N ARG A 103 5.26 9.95 28.77
CA ARG A 103 5.16 10.26 30.22
C ARG A 103 4.66 9.06 31.02
N ASN A 104 3.67 8.33 30.52
CA ASN A 104 3.16 7.14 31.20
C ASN A 104 4.22 6.05 31.30
N MET A 105 4.98 5.82 30.22
CA MET A 105 6.07 4.86 30.17
C MET A 105 7.16 5.23 31.18
N TYR A 106 7.59 6.50 31.20
CA TYR A 106 8.57 6.98 32.17
C TYR A 106 8.11 6.73 33.61
N ARG A 107 6.87 7.11 33.94
CA ARG A 107 6.31 6.90 35.27
C ARG A 107 6.36 5.43 35.68
N LEU A 108 5.93 4.52 34.80
CA LEU A 108 5.91 3.08 35.10
C LEU A 108 7.31 2.51 35.29
N LEU A 109 8.29 2.94 34.50
CA LEU A 109 9.66 2.45 34.60
C LEU A 109 10.37 2.95 35.88
N THR A 110 10.08 4.17 36.34
CA THR A 110 10.72 4.73 37.55
C THR A 110 10.00 4.38 38.85
N SER A 111 8.71 4.02 38.80
CA SER A 111 7.97 3.65 40.02
C SER A 111 8.30 2.23 40.53
N ASP A 112 8.97 1.40 39.74
CA ASP A 112 9.55 0.13 40.19
C ASP A 112 10.92 0.31 40.89
N GLU A 113 11.62 1.43 40.67
CA GLU A 113 12.92 1.70 41.30
C GLU A 113 12.80 2.28 42.72
N GLU A 114 11.67 2.90 43.10
CA GLU A 114 11.46 3.48 44.43
C GLU A 114 11.00 2.46 45.51
N GLN A 115 10.79 1.18 45.15
CA GLN A 115 10.36 0.12 46.08
C GLN A 115 11.44 -0.94 46.41
N ASN A 116 12.68 -0.76 45.95
CA ASN A 116 13.87 -1.54 46.34
C ASN A 116 14.87 -0.67 47.12
#